data_AF-A0A0K1PD81-F1
#
_entry.id   AF-A0A0K1PD81-F1
#
_cell.length_a   1.000
_cell.length_b   1.000
_cell.length_c   1.000
_cell.angle_alpha   90.00
_cell.angle_beta   90.00
_cell.angle_gamma   90.00
#
_symmetry.space_group_name_H-M   'P 1'
#
loop_
_entity.id
_entity.type
_entity.pdbx_description
1 polymer ?
#
loop_
_entity_poly.entity_id
_entity_poly.type
_entity_poly.pdbx_seq_one_letter_code
_entity_poly.pdbx_strand_id
1 'polypeptide(L)'
;MPDFRLGTMPMNRSRAILLSVVAALAAVGLAVDPQGLRHARTLREDVARIEGENARLREANEKLRLELRRLADDPAALERAAREELGLVRPGDVVFRLEDHEDRAP
;
A
#
# COMPACT_ATOMS: atom_id res chain seq x y z
N MET A 1 -63.91 45.33 -9.82
CA MET A 1 -62.57 44.78 -9.50
C MET A 1 -62.76 43.84 -8.32
N PRO A 2 -62.59 42.51 -8.44
CA PRO A 2 -62.72 41.62 -7.29
C PRO A 2 -61.37 41.49 -6.56
N ASP A 3 -61.39 41.76 -5.25
CA ASP A 3 -60.24 41.61 -4.37
C ASP A 3 -60.00 40.13 -4.05
N PHE A 4 -58.91 39.57 -4.59
CA PHE A 4 -58.40 38.25 -4.18
C PHE A 4 -57.75 38.36 -2.80
N ARG A 5 -58.55 38.16 -1.74
CA ARG A 5 -58.01 37.98 -0.39
C ARG A 5 -57.52 36.54 -0.24
N LEU A 6 -56.20 36.35 -0.29
CA LEU A 6 -55.58 35.11 0.19
C LEU A 6 -55.86 34.99 1.69
N GLY A 7 -56.79 34.11 2.04
CA GLY A 7 -57.01 33.70 3.42
C GLY A 7 -55.79 32.95 3.94
N THR A 8 -55.00 33.59 4.80
CA THR A 8 -54.01 32.88 5.61
C THR A 8 -54.77 32.10 6.67
N MET A 9 -54.93 30.79 6.45
CA MET A 9 -55.55 29.92 7.47
C MET A 9 -54.72 29.96 8.76
N PRO A 10 -55.32 30.20 9.93
CA PRO A 10 -54.61 30.20 11.20
C PRO A 10 -54.16 28.78 11.54
N MET A 11 -52.91 28.46 11.23
CA MET A 11 -52.29 27.19 11.59
C MET A 11 -52.09 27.15 13.11
N ASN A 12 -52.67 26.15 13.76
CA ASN A 12 -52.40 25.86 15.16
C ASN A 12 -50.90 25.59 15.34
N ARG A 13 -50.27 26.32 16.28
CA ARG A 13 -48.82 26.29 16.54
C ARG A 13 -48.28 24.86 16.72
N SER A 14 -49.09 23.96 17.27
CA SER A 14 -48.78 22.54 17.40
C SER A 14 -48.58 21.81 16.06
N ARG A 15 -49.39 22.10 15.03
CA ARG A 15 -49.18 21.54 13.69
C ARG A 15 -47.95 22.12 13.02
N ALA A 16 -47.68 23.42 13.22
CA ALA A 16 -46.48 24.05 12.69
C ALA A 16 -45.20 23.41 13.27
N ILE A 17 -45.17 23.17 14.59
CA ILE A 17 -44.07 22.47 15.26
C ILE A 17 -43.94 21.04 14.73
N LEU A 18 -45.04 20.29 14.65
CA LEU A 18 -45.02 18.93 14.14
C LEU A 18 -44.46 18.86 12.72
N LEU A 19 -44.91 19.74 11.82
CA LEU A 19 -44.42 19.83 10.46
C LEU A 19 -42.93 20.18 10.39
N SER A 20 -42.45 21.10 11.24
CA SER A 20 -41.02 21.43 11.30
C SER A 20 -40.17 20.25 11.78
N VAL A 21 -40.65 19.47 12.76
CA VAL A 21 -39.94 18.29 13.27
C VAL A 21 -39.87 17.20 12.21
N VAL A 22 -40.99 16.95 11.50
CA VAL A 22 -41.03 15.99 10.40
C VAL A 22 -40.12 16.41 9.26
N ALA A 23 -40.12 17.70 8.88
CA ALA A 23 -39.23 18.22 7.85
C ALA A 23 -37.75 18.09 8.24
N ALA A 24 -37.40 18.36 9.50
CA ALA A 24 -36.05 18.19 10.02
C ALA A 24 -35.60 16.72 9.99
N LEU A 25 -36.46 15.79 10.40
CA LEU A 25 -36.18 14.34 10.34
C LEU A 25 -35.99 13.86 8.90
N ALA A 26 -36.81 14.33 7.97
CA ALA A 26 -36.67 14.01 6.55
C ALA A 26 -35.36 14.55 5.96
N ALA A 27 -34.98 15.78 6.31
CA ALA A 27 -33.70 16.38 5.88
C ALA A 27 -32.49 15.58 6.38
N VAL A 28 -32.50 15.14 7.64
CA VAL A 28 -31.45 14.27 8.19
C VAL A 28 -31.40 12.93 7.45
N GLY A 29 -32.56 12.31 7.20
CA GLY A 29 -32.64 11.05 6.47
C GLY A 29 -32.11 11.13 5.03
N LEU A 30 -32.35 12.26 4.34
CA LEU A 30 -31.83 12.52 2.99
C LEU A 30 -30.33 12.86 2.98
N ALA A 31 -29.82 13.47 4.05
CA ALA A 31 -28.40 13.80 4.18
C ALA A 31 -27.54 12.59 4.54
N VAL A 32 -28.11 11.58 5.21
CA VAL A 32 -27.41 10.35 5.57
C VAL A 32 -27.53 9.35 4.41
N ASP A 33 -26.53 9.35 3.53
CA ASP A 33 -26.43 8.31 2.50
C ASP A 33 -25.92 6.98 3.10
N PRO A 34 -26.74 5.91 3.09
CA PRO A 34 -26.32 4.59 3.56
C PRO A 34 -25.14 4.02 2.78
N GLN A 35 -24.97 4.40 1.52
CA GLN A 35 -23.82 3.98 0.70
C GLN A 35 -22.54 4.65 1.19
N GLY A 36 -22.58 5.95 1.52
CA GLY A 36 -21.46 6.68 2.12
C GLY A 36 -20.96 6.07 3.43
N LEU A 37 -21.86 5.65 4.32
CA LEU A 37 -21.49 4.99 5.58
C LEU A 37 -20.84 3.61 5.37
N ARG A 38 -21.34 2.82 4.42
CA ARG A 38 -20.75 1.53 4.06
C ARG A 38 -19.38 1.71 3.41
N HIS A 39 -19.27 2.62 2.46
CA HIS A 39 -18.02 2.94 1.79
C HIS A 39 -16.95 3.41 2.77
N ALA A 40 -17.32 4.26 3.74
CA ALA A 40 -16.41 4.70 4.80
C ALA A 40 -15.96 3.56 5.74
N ARG A 41 -16.73 2.47 5.88
CA ARG A 41 -16.28 1.28 6.63
C ARG A 41 -15.29 0.47 5.81
N THR A 42 -15.63 0.16 4.57
CA THR A 42 -14.74 -0.56 3.65
C THR A 42 -13.41 0.15 3.48
N LEU A 43 -13.42 1.49 3.32
CA LEU A 43 -12.20 2.26 3.18
C LEU A 43 -11.31 2.21 4.43
N ARG A 44 -11.90 2.14 5.64
CA ARG A 44 -11.13 1.95 6.88
C ARG A 44 -10.50 0.57 6.96
N GLU A 45 -11.24 -0.47 6.56
CA GLU A 45 -10.72 -1.83 6.49
C GLU A 45 -9.58 -1.94 5.48
N ASP A 46 -9.71 -1.29 4.32
CA ASP A 46 -8.66 -1.23 3.31
C ASP A 46 -7.41 -0.51 3.80
N VAL A 47 -7.56 0.63 4.50
CA VAL A 47 -6.41 1.32 5.11
C VAL A 47 -5.70 0.41 6.11
N ALA A 48 -6.44 -0.22 7.02
CA ALA A 48 -5.85 -1.13 8.00
C ALA A 48 -5.11 -2.32 7.34
N ARG A 49 -5.67 -2.88 6.26
CA ARG A 49 -5.04 -3.94 5.49
C ARG A 49 -3.74 -3.46 4.83
N ILE A 50 -3.78 -2.33 4.14
CA ILE A 50 -2.63 -1.74 3.44
C ILE A 50 -1.51 -1.38 4.43
N GLU A 51 -1.85 -0.81 5.59
CA GLU A 51 -0.89 -0.51 6.64
C GLU A 51 -0.21 -1.78 7.18
N GLY A 52 -0.98 -2.86 7.36
CA GLY A 52 -0.44 -4.16 7.75
C GLY A 52 0.51 -4.76 6.70
N GLU A 53 0.14 -4.67 5.42
CA GLU A 53 1.02 -5.08 4.30
C GLU A 53 2.31 -4.24 4.27
N ASN A 54 2.19 -2.93 4.46
CA ASN A 54 3.35 -2.02 4.48
C ASN A 54 4.30 -2.35 5.63
N ALA A 55 3.78 -2.64 6.83
CA ALA A 55 4.58 -3.06 7.98
C ALA A 55 5.38 -4.34 7.68
N ARG A 56 4.72 -5.35 7.11
CA ARG A 56 5.39 -6.61 6.71
C ARG A 56 6.49 -6.38 5.67
N LEU A 57 6.23 -5.54 4.66
CA LEU A 57 7.21 -5.21 3.63
C LEU A 57 8.41 -4.43 4.19
N ARG A 58 8.19 -3.56 5.18
CA ARG A 58 9.27 -2.85 5.87
C ARG A 58 10.17 -3.82 6.63
N GLU A 59 9.59 -4.73 7.39
CA GLU A 59 10.34 -5.76 8.12
C GLU A 59 11.17 -6.65 7.17
N ALA A 60 10.56 -7.11 6.07
CA ALA A 60 11.26 -7.87 5.04
C ALA A 60 12.43 -7.09 4.43
N ASN A 61 12.23 -5.80 4.13
CA ASN A 61 13.29 -4.93 3.62
C ASN A 61 14.43 -4.76 4.63
N GLU A 62 14.13 -4.58 5.91
CA GLU A 62 15.15 -4.45 6.95
C GLU A 62 15.99 -5.72 7.06
N LYS A 63 15.35 -6.89 7.01
CA LYS A 63 16.03 -8.18 7.00
C LYS A 63 16.95 -8.34 5.78
N LEU A 64 16.45 -8.07 4.58
CA LEU A 64 17.25 -8.13 3.34
C LEU A 64 18.43 -7.16 3.39
N ARG A 65 18.23 -5.94 3.91
CA ARG A 65 19.33 -4.97 4.09
C ARG A 65 20.37 -5.46 5.08
N LEU A 66 19.97 -6.15 6.14
CA LEU A 66 20.90 -6.76 7.08
C LEU A 66 21.71 -7.89 6.43
N GLU A 67 21.06 -8.73 5.64
CA GLU A 67 21.70 -9.80 4.86
C GLU A 67 22.71 -9.22 3.86
N LEU A 68 22.33 -8.18 3.11
CA LEU A 68 23.22 -7.47 2.21
C LEU A 68 24.43 -6.87 2.95
N ARG A 69 24.23 -6.28 4.13
CA ARG A 69 25.36 -5.75 4.93
C ARG A 69 26.33 -6.86 5.35
N ARG A 70 25.82 -8.00 5.80
CA ARG A 70 26.65 -9.18 6.14
C ARG A 70 27.41 -9.72 4.94
N LEU A 71 26.78 -9.74 3.75
CA LEU A 71 27.43 -10.18 2.52
C LEU A 71 28.45 -9.15 2.00
N ALA A 72 28.17 -7.86 2.23
CA ALA A 72 29.06 -6.75 1.90
C ALA A 72 30.25 -6.60 2.86
N ASP A 73 30.33 -7.36 3.95
CA ASP A 73 31.53 -7.38 4.79
C ASP A 73 32.71 -8.12 4.09
N ASP A 74 32.46 -8.85 3.01
CA ASP A 74 33.52 -9.41 2.16
C ASP A 74 33.29 -9.17 0.65
N PRO A 75 33.28 -7.90 0.19
CA PRO A 75 33.14 -7.58 -1.23
C PRO A 75 34.32 -8.14 -2.04
N ALA A 76 35.48 -8.27 -1.41
CA ALA A 76 36.69 -8.78 -2.04
C ALA A 76 36.61 -10.30 -2.28
N ALA A 77 36.00 -11.08 -1.39
CA ALA A 77 35.70 -12.48 -1.67
C ALA A 77 34.60 -12.63 -2.72
N LEU A 78 33.55 -11.79 -2.69
CA LEU A 78 32.52 -11.82 -3.72
C LEU A 78 33.11 -11.52 -5.11
N GLU A 79 33.96 -10.49 -5.22
CA GLU A 79 34.65 -10.14 -6.47
C GLU A 79 35.60 -11.26 -6.93
N ARG A 80 36.31 -11.92 -6.00
CA ARG A 80 37.18 -13.06 -6.31
C ARG A 80 36.38 -14.25 -6.85
N ALA A 81 35.29 -14.63 -6.19
CA ALA A 81 34.42 -15.72 -6.64
C ALA A 81 33.80 -15.42 -8.02
N ALA A 82 33.32 -14.19 -8.23
CA ALA A 82 32.79 -13.76 -9.53
C ALA A 82 33.87 -13.78 -10.64
N ARG A 83 35.11 -13.39 -10.32
CA ARG A 83 36.25 -13.49 -11.26
C ARG A 83 36.54 -14.93 -11.66
N GLU A 84 36.52 -15.84 -10.69
CA GLU A 84 36.81 -17.25 -10.90
C GLU A 84 35.74 -17.91 -11.79
N GLU A 85 34.46 -17.61 -11.56
CA GLU A 85 33.34 -18.10 -12.38
C GLU A 85 33.36 -17.53 -13.82
N LEU A 86 33.75 -16.26 -13.97
CA LEU A 86 33.83 -15.59 -15.28
C LEU A 86 35.17 -15.80 -16.00
N GLY A 87 36.11 -16.55 -15.42
CA GLY A 87 37.46 -16.75 -15.98
C GLY A 87 38.30 -15.47 -16.11
N LEU A 88 37.98 -14.45 -15.29
CA LEU A 88 38.64 -13.15 -15.31
C LEU A 88 39.85 -13.15 -14.36
N VAL A 89 41.02 -12.73 -14.87
CA VAL A 89 42.28 -12.65 -14.11
C VAL A 89 42.74 -11.20 -13.93
N ARG A 90 43.26 -10.86 -12.76
CA ARG A 90 43.80 -9.53 -12.40
C ARG A 90 45.33 -9.49 -12.67
N PRO A 91 45.93 -8.32 -12.97
CA PRO A 91 47.38 -8.20 -13.03
C PRO A 91 48.05 -8.70 -11.73
N GLY A 92 48.88 -9.75 -11.84
CA GLY A 92 49.54 -10.42 -10.72
C GLY A 92 49.04 -11.84 -10.42
N ASP A 93 47.94 -12.29 -11.03
CA ASP A 93 47.43 -13.65 -10.84
C ASP A 93 48.29 -14.69 -11.61
N VAL A 94 48.52 -15.86 -10.99
CA VAL A 94 49.28 -16.97 -11.59
C VAL A 94 48.32 -17.94 -12.27
N VAL A 95 48.30 -17.95 -13.60
CA VAL A 95 47.47 -18.87 -14.39
C VAL A 95 48.19 -20.21 -14.54
N PHE A 96 47.71 -21.23 -13.82
CA PHE A 96 48.15 -22.61 -14.05
C PHE A 96 47.40 -23.20 -15.23
N ARG A 97 48.10 -23.39 -16.35
CA ARG A 97 47.61 -24.20 -17.46
C ARG A 97 47.98 -25.64 -17.16
N LEU A 98 47.00 -26.44 -16.74
CA LEU A 98 47.17 -27.87 -16.65
C LEU A 98 47.18 -28.38 -18.09
N GLU A 99 48.36 -28.71 -18.61
CA GLU A 99 48.44 -29.43 -19.87
C GLU A 99 47.98 -30.85 -19.56
N ASP A 100 46.91 -31.29 -20.22
CA ASP A 100 46.49 -32.68 -20.21
C ASP A 100 47.63 -33.48 -20.85
N HIS A 101 48.57 -33.94 -20.02
CA HIS A 101 49.48 -35.00 -20.38
C HIS A 101 48.62 -36.25 -20.52
N GLU A 102 48.01 -36.39 -21.70
CA GLU A 102 47.56 -37.66 -22.21
C GLU A 102 48.84 -38.52 -22.29
N ASP A 103 48.98 -39.31 -21.24
CA ASP A 103 50.07 -40.23 -20.97
C ASP A 103 50.23 -41.09 -22.22
N ARG A 104 51.22 -40.74 -23.04
CA ARG A 104 51.60 -41.48 -24.23
C ARG A 104 52.17 -42.81 -23.76
N ALA A 105 51.29 -43.78 -23.52
CA ALA A 105 51.69 -45.16 -23.41
C ALA A 105 52.04 -45.70 -24.82
N PRO A 106 53.19 -46.40 -24.96
CA PRO A 106 53.71 -46.90 -26.23
C PRO A 106 52.88 -48.03 -26.85
#